data_AF-A0A496YMI5-F1
#
_entry.id   AF-A0A496YMI5-F1
#
_cell.length_a   1.000
_cell.length_b   1.000
_cell.length_c   1.000
_cell.angle_alpha   90.00
_cell.angle_beta   90.00
_cell.angle_gamma   90.00
#
_symmetry.space_group_name_H-M   'P 1'
#
loop_
_entity.id
_entity.type
_entity.pdbx_description
1 polymer ?
#
loop_
_entity_poly.entity_id
_entity_poly.type
_entity_poly.pdbx_seq_one_letter_code
_entity_poly.pdbx_strand_id
1 'polypeptide(L)'
;PKALRERVALAAEAPQTYWYDHPVPVGVEMEKNEVVYGLSGLERAMAFEKERGAIPRDARLSCVLSVSVTHTGLHEIARACVEQMLGELPGCRHLRVYAMSESDTTRMVNEVIVPAASHYLGVKDAGILREIIGVDGEYGKHYSFLKAISAIWQVLVDPRIRATFKIDLDQVFPQRELVRETGLSALEHLKTGLWGAEGLDHKGQRVELGMIAGALVNQKDIEQGLFTPDVSFPSMDIRGDQWVFYSVLPQALSTEAEMMTRYDSDFLDGKSRCIQRVHVTGGTSGILVESLRRHRPFTPTFIGRAEDQAYLLSVLGQNREIGLRYVHKDGLIMRHDKEGFAWEAMRSASTGKEVGDYVRTLLFSYYARALPLSVEEVKDYIDPFTGCFVSRIPFTLVYLRLALRGALYFADGKRKHGLELLRMAAARLGPLMADLSGGVRVLADRYERERRGWHILFDTLDELEEGVRNGDPRAIRFREKAETIIRKCEIVPVAADMG
;
A
#
# COMPACT_ATOMS: atom_id res chain seq x y z
N PRO A 1 2.83 -21.61 -22.09
CA PRO A 1 2.41 -22.93 -22.64
C PRO A 1 0.98 -22.90 -23.23
N LYS A 2 0.64 -23.77 -24.20
CA LYS A 2 -0.70 -23.78 -24.85
C LYS A 2 -1.85 -23.87 -23.84
N ALA A 3 -1.74 -24.79 -22.88
CA ALA A 3 -2.73 -24.99 -21.81
C ALA A 3 -2.95 -23.74 -20.93
N LEU A 4 -1.89 -22.96 -20.65
CA LEU A 4 -2.03 -21.72 -19.89
C LEU A 4 -2.80 -20.66 -20.68
N ARG A 5 -2.54 -20.53 -21.98
CA ARG A 5 -3.27 -19.61 -22.86
C ARG A 5 -4.76 -19.96 -22.97
N GLU A 6 -5.09 -21.25 -23.06
CA GLU A 6 -6.48 -21.74 -23.07
C GLU A 6 -7.21 -21.38 -21.77
N ARG A 7 -6.58 -21.55 -20.60
CA ARG A 7 -7.16 -21.17 -19.30
C ARG A 7 -7.35 -19.66 -19.15
N VAL A 8 -6.41 -18.86 -19.64
CA VAL A 8 -6.53 -17.39 -19.65
C VAL A 8 -7.70 -16.96 -20.55
N ALA A 9 -7.84 -17.55 -21.73
CA ALA A 9 -8.95 -17.26 -22.64
C ALA A 9 -10.31 -17.58 -22.00
N LEU A 10 -10.43 -18.74 -21.34
CA LEU A 10 -11.65 -19.11 -20.62
C LEU A 10 -11.98 -18.13 -19.48
N ALA A 11 -10.97 -17.69 -18.72
CA ALA A 11 -11.17 -16.72 -17.65
C ALA A 11 -11.62 -15.35 -18.17
N ALA A 12 -11.19 -14.96 -19.38
CA ALA A 12 -11.56 -13.69 -20.01
C ALA A 12 -13.01 -13.66 -20.52
N GLU A 13 -13.67 -14.80 -20.67
CA GLU A 13 -15.11 -14.88 -21.01
C GLU A 13 -16.01 -14.60 -19.80
N ALA A 14 -15.49 -14.74 -18.58
CA ALA A 14 -16.22 -14.45 -17.35
C ALA A 14 -16.28 -12.92 -17.07
N PRO A 15 -17.28 -12.44 -16.33
CA PRO A 15 -17.31 -11.03 -15.92
C PRO A 15 -16.15 -10.70 -14.97
N GLN A 16 -15.53 -9.54 -15.19
CA GLN A 16 -14.55 -8.96 -14.27
C GLN A 16 -15.20 -8.73 -12.90
N THR A 17 -14.52 -9.19 -11.84
CA THR A 17 -14.99 -9.11 -10.45
C THR A 17 -14.31 -7.99 -9.66
N TYR A 18 -13.05 -7.66 -9.99
CA TYR A 18 -12.26 -6.67 -9.27
C TYR A 18 -11.72 -5.59 -10.21
N TRP A 19 -11.62 -4.36 -9.73
CA TRP A 19 -11.12 -3.21 -10.50
C TRP A 19 -9.91 -2.63 -9.79
N TYR A 20 -8.77 -2.69 -10.46
CA TYR A 20 -7.50 -2.14 -10.00
C TYR A 20 -7.14 -0.91 -10.84
N ASP A 21 -6.43 0.04 -10.26
CA ASP A 21 -6.04 1.28 -10.94
C ASP A 21 -5.04 0.98 -12.07
N HIS A 22 -4.14 0.01 -11.89
CA HIS A 22 -3.08 -0.37 -12.83
C HIS A 22 -3.00 -1.91 -12.98
N PRO A 23 -3.94 -2.57 -13.67
CA PRO A 23 -3.88 -4.01 -13.90
C PRO A 23 -2.83 -4.34 -14.97
N VAL A 24 -2.02 -5.39 -14.74
CA VAL A 24 -1.03 -5.87 -15.72
C VAL A 24 -1.71 -6.87 -16.68
N PRO A 25 -1.85 -6.58 -17.99
CA PRO A 25 -2.46 -7.50 -18.92
C PRO A 25 -1.64 -8.79 -19.08
N VAL A 26 -2.30 -9.94 -19.10
CA VAL A 26 -1.61 -11.22 -19.36
C VAL A 26 -1.13 -11.26 -20.82
N GLY A 27 0.16 -11.51 -21.02
CA GLY A 27 0.78 -11.54 -22.34
C GLY A 27 1.19 -10.16 -22.89
N VAL A 28 1.20 -9.13 -22.05
CA VAL A 28 1.82 -7.85 -22.38
C VAL A 28 3.31 -8.01 -22.70
N GLU A 29 3.81 -7.24 -23.65
CA GLU A 29 5.24 -7.17 -24.01
C GLU A 29 6.09 -6.81 -22.77
N MET A 30 7.31 -7.36 -22.72
CA MET A 30 8.23 -7.22 -21.59
C MET A 30 8.53 -5.75 -21.24
N GLU A 31 8.70 -4.91 -22.24
CA GLU A 31 8.99 -3.47 -22.10
C GLU A 31 7.84 -2.70 -21.47
N LYS A 32 6.61 -3.24 -21.55
CA LYS A 32 5.38 -2.67 -21.00
C LYS A 32 4.91 -3.40 -19.74
N ASN A 33 5.68 -4.37 -19.25
CA ASN A 33 5.32 -5.19 -18.10
C ASN A 33 5.85 -4.56 -16.80
N GLU A 34 4.95 -3.98 -16.00
CA GLU A 34 5.32 -3.35 -14.72
C GLU A 34 5.98 -4.33 -13.74
N VAL A 35 5.59 -5.61 -13.73
CA VAL A 35 6.22 -6.62 -12.84
C VAL A 35 7.70 -6.79 -13.18
N VAL A 36 7.99 -6.95 -14.47
CA VAL A 36 9.34 -7.06 -15.00
C VAL A 36 10.12 -5.78 -14.70
N TYR A 37 9.49 -4.62 -14.91
CA TYR A 37 10.09 -3.32 -14.68
C TYR A 37 10.52 -3.11 -13.23
N GLY A 38 9.58 -3.24 -12.29
CA GLY A 38 9.81 -3.01 -10.87
C GLY A 38 10.85 -3.97 -10.30
N LEU A 39 10.76 -5.26 -10.63
CA LEU A 39 11.76 -6.25 -10.20
C LEU A 39 13.14 -5.99 -10.78
N SER A 40 13.24 -5.58 -12.05
CA SER A 40 14.52 -5.21 -12.66
C SER A 40 15.12 -3.97 -11.99
N GLY A 41 14.29 -3.00 -11.63
CA GLY A 41 14.68 -1.82 -10.86
C GLY A 41 15.26 -2.20 -9.50
N LEU A 42 14.57 -3.09 -8.78
CA LEU A 42 15.02 -3.56 -7.48
C LEU A 42 16.28 -4.42 -7.57
N GLU A 43 16.40 -5.32 -8.55
CA GLU A 43 17.61 -6.12 -8.79
C GLU A 43 18.83 -5.22 -9.03
N ARG A 44 18.70 -4.19 -9.88
CA ARG A 44 19.76 -3.19 -10.10
C ARG A 44 20.09 -2.39 -8.85
N ALA A 45 19.07 -2.00 -8.08
CA ALA A 45 19.28 -1.30 -6.82
C ALA A 45 20.09 -2.16 -5.84
N MET A 46 19.77 -3.45 -5.72
CA MET A 46 20.50 -4.39 -4.86
C MET A 46 21.92 -4.69 -5.36
N ALA A 47 22.14 -4.74 -6.68
CA ALA A 47 23.48 -4.84 -7.25
C ALA A 47 24.35 -3.65 -6.83
N PHE A 48 23.81 -2.44 -6.97
CA PHE A 48 24.49 -1.20 -6.61
C PHE A 48 24.86 -1.16 -5.11
N GLU A 49 23.96 -1.58 -4.22
CA GLU A 49 24.22 -1.64 -2.77
C GLU A 49 25.38 -2.58 -2.42
N LYS A 50 25.54 -3.68 -3.17
CA LYS A 50 26.67 -4.62 -3.01
C LYS A 50 27.98 -4.04 -3.52
N GLU A 51 27.95 -3.38 -4.68
CA GLU A 51 29.12 -2.71 -5.26
C GLU A 51 29.63 -1.62 -4.32
N ARG A 52 28.71 -0.87 -3.71
CA ARG A 52 29.01 0.16 -2.71
C ARG A 52 29.49 -0.41 -1.37
N GLY A 53 29.24 -1.68 -1.09
CA GLY A 53 29.57 -2.32 0.18
C GLY A 53 28.59 -1.99 1.32
N ALA A 54 27.42 -1.44 1.00
CA ALA A 54 26.37 -1.14 1.97
C ALA A 54 25.71 -2.41 2.54
N ILE A 55 25.79 -3.52 1.80
CA ILE A 55 25.34 -4.86 2.18
C ILE A 55 26.35 -5.94 1.76
N PRO A 56 26.32 -7.14 2.38
CA PRO A 56 27.18 -8.26 1.98
C PRO A 56 26.98 -8.70 0.52
N ARG A 57 28.06 -9.17 -0.14
CA ARG A 57 28.03 -9.59 -1.55
C ARG A 57 27.09 -10.77 -1.83
N ASP A 58 26.97 -11.68 -0.86
CA ASP A 58 26.12 -12.87 -0.89
C ASP A 58 24.68 -12.61 -0.44
N ALA A 59 24.39 -11.42 0.12
CA ALA A 59 23.05 -11.07 0.58
C ALA A 59 22.04 -11.13 -0.57
N ARG A 60 20.85 -11.71 -0.33
CA ARG A 60 19.72 -11.66 -1.25
C ARG A 60 18.50 -11.11 -0.52
N LEU A 61 17.80 -10.16 -1.14
CA LEU A 61 16.61 -9.56 -0.56
C LEU A 61 15.40 -10.46 -0.81
N SER A 62 14.67 -10.81 0.24
CA SER A 62 13.35 -11.44 0.10
C SER A 62 12.33 -10.40 -0.39
N CYS A 63 11.75 -10.64 -1.55
CA CYS A 63 10.75 -9.77 -2.18
C CYS A 63 9.44 -10.55 -2.29
N VAL A 64 8.37 -10.04 -1.68
CA VAL A 64 7.03 -10.62 -1.79
C VAL A 64 6.24 -9.80 -2.81
N LEU A 65 5.87 -10.43 -3.91
CA LEU A 65 4.89 -9.94 -4.87
C LEU A 65 3.50 -10.41 -4.43
N SER A 66 2.63 -9.46 -4.14
CA SER A 66 1.21 -9.75 -3.99
C SER A 66 0.56 -9.77 -5.37
N VAL A 67 -0.17 -10.86 -5.67
CA VAL A 67 -0.75 -11.12 -6.98
C VAL A 67 -2.26 -11.23 -6.86
N SER A 68 -2.94 -10.12 -7.11
CA SER A 68 -4.40 -10.03 -7.21
C SER A 68 -4.85 -10.20 -8.66
N VAL A 69 -6.06 -10.69 -8.88
CA VAL A 69 -6.59 -10.89 -10.24
C VAL A 69 -7.90 -10.13 -10.45
N THR A 70 -8.18 -9.76 -11.71
CA THR A 70 -9.45 -9.12 -12.08
C THR A 70 -10.59 -10.12 -12.26
N HIS A 71 -10.26 -11.37 -12.59
CA HIS A 71 -11.21 -12.46 -12.85
C HIS A 71 -10.89 -13.65 -11.96
N THR A 72 -11.86 -14.15 -11.21
CA THR A 72 -11.66 -15.24 -10.24
C THR A 72 -11.13 -16.54 -10.86
N GLY A 73 -11.45 -16.79 -12.14
CA GLY A 73 -10.89 -17.92 -12.92
C GLY A 73 -9.36 -17.89 -13.08
N LEU A 74 -8.71 -16.75 -12.80
CA LEU A 74 -7.25 -16.62 -12.85
C LEU A 74 -6.55 -17.05 -11.57
N HIS A 75 -7.22 -17.23 -10.43
CA HIS A 75 -6.56 -17.49 -9.12
C HIS A 75 -5.55 -18.64 -9.18
N GLU A 76 -5.95 -19.78 -9.76
CA GLU A 76 -5.13 -20.98 -9.80
C GLU A 76 -3.94 -20.88 -10.77
N ILE A 77 -3.99 -19.94 -11.73
CA ILE A 77 -2.94 -19.75 -12.75
C ILE A 77 -2.16 -18.46 -12.58
N ALA A 78 -2.54 -17.59 -11.64
CA ALA A 78 -1.94 -16.28 -11.45
C ALA A 78 -0.41 -16.38 -11.30
N ARG A 79 0.05 -17.31 -10.48
CA ARG A 79 1.48 -17.59 -10.32
C ARG A 79 2.14 -18.04 -11.63
N ALA A 80 1.55 -19.00 -12.35
CA ALA A 80 2.12 -19.49 -13.60
C ALA A 80 2.20 -18.38 -14.66
N CYS A 81 1.25 -17.44 -14.65
CA CYS A 81 1.32 -16.24 -15.47
C CYS A 81 2.50 -15.35 -15.07
N VAL A 82 2.70 -15.08 -13.78
CA VAL A 82 3.85 -14.30 -13.31
C VAL A 82 5.17 -15.01 -13.62
N GLU A 83 5.27 -16.32 -13.39
CA GLU A 83 6.46 -17.10 -13.75
C GLU A 83 6.78 -17.02 -15.24
N GLN A 84 5.75 -17.05 -16.10
CA GLN A 84 5.95 -16.85 -17.54
C GLN A 84 6.46 -15.43 -17.84
N MET A 85 5.92 -14.40 -17.17
CA MET A 85 6.38 -13.01 -17.33
C MET A 85 7.84 -12.84 -16.87
N LEU A 86 8.26 -13.54 -15.81
CA LEU A 86 9.61 -13.45 -15.26
C LEU A 86 10.61 -14.40 -15.91
N GLY A 87 10.16 -15.43 -16.62
CA GLY A 87 11.04 -16.34 -17.37
C GLY A 87 11.86 -15.64 -18.46
N GLU A 88 11.46 -14.42 -18.83
CA GLU A 88 12.14 -13.56 -19.81
C GLU A 88 13.17 -12.61 -19.16
N LEU A 89 13.26 -12.56 -17.83
CA LEU A 89 14.25 -11.75 -17.13
C LEU A 89 15.60 -12.47 -17.02
N PRO A 90 16.73 -11.80 -17.31
CA PRO A 90 18.04 -12.29 -16.90
C PRO A 90 18.01 -12.43 -15.37
N GLY A 91 18.19 -13.67 -14.88
CA GLY A 91 17.69 -14.11 -13.57
C GLY A 91 17.97 -13.17 -12.39
N CYS A 92 17.03 -13.14 -11.43
CA CYS A 92 17.10 -12.36 -10.19
C CYS A 92 18.18 -12.90 -9.24
N ARG A 93 19.44 -12.49 -9.43
CA ARG A 93 20.59 -12.97 -8.64
C ARG A 93 20.62 -12.35 -7.25
N HIS A 94 20.08 -11.15 -7.09
CA HIS A 94 20.11 -10.40 -5.84
C HIS A 94 18.78 -10.44 -5.08
N LEU A 95 17.71 -10.95 -5.69
CA LEU A 95 16.39 -11.10 -5.07
C LEU A 95 16.01 -12.57 -4.88
N ARG A 96 15.22 -12.87 -3.85
CA ARG A 96 14.39 -14.07 -3.72
C ARG A 96 12.94 -13.64 -3.85
N VAL A 97 12.31 -13.95 -4.98
CA VAL A 97 10.97 -13.43 -5.31
C VAL A 97 9.93 -14.47 -4.93
N TYR A 98 8.92 -14.07 -4.17
CA TYR A 98 7.79 -14.90 -3.77
C TYR A 98 6.50 -14.28 -4.31
N ALA A 99 5.79 -14.99 -5.19
CA ALA A 99 4.47 -14.55 -5.67
C ALA A 99 3.37 -15.20 -4.83
N MET A 100 2.61 -14.37 -4.12
CA MET A 100 1.52 -14.81 -3.25
C MET A 100 0.19 -14.38 -3.86
N SER A 101 -0.60 -15.37 -4.29
CA SER A 101 -1.97 -15.19 -4.77
C SER A 101 -2.99 -15.30 -3.62
N GLU A 102 -4.26 -14.98 -3.90
CA GLU A 102 -5.34 -15.19 -2.92
C GLU A 102 -5.49 -16.67 -2.52
N SER A 103 -5.12 -17.60 -3.41
CA SER A 103 -5.11 -19.02 -3.09
C SER A 103 -4.04 -19.34 -2.03
N ASP A 104 -2.87 -18.72 -2.12
CA ASP A 104 -1.77 -18.92 -1.17
C ASP A 104 -2.05 -18.26 0.18
N THR A 105 -2.61 -17.05 0.20
CA THR A 105 -3.02 -16.37 1.43
C THR A 105 -4.15 -17.13 2.13
N THR A 106 -5.16 -17.58 1.37
CA THR A 106 -6.26 -18.41 1.88
C THR A 106 -5.75 -19.69 2.50
N ARG A 107 -4.76 -20.36 1.87
CA ARG A 107 -4.12 -21.53 2.43
C ARG A 107 -3.39 -21.19 3.72
N MET A 108 -2.55 -20.15 3.75
CA MET A 108 -1.88 -19.71 4.99
C MET A 108 -2.88 -19.48 6.14
N VAL A 109 -3.99 -18.81 5.85
CA VAL A 109 -5.04 -18.54 6.85
C VAL A 109 -5.71 -19.83 7.32
N ASN A 110 -6.22 -20.65 6.41
CA ASN A 110 -7.00 -21.85 6.76
C ASN A 110 -6.16 -22.98 7.33
N GLU A 111 -4.92 -23.10 6.87
CA GLU A 111 -4.06 -24.21 7.18
C GLU A 111 -3.16 -23.97 8.40
N VAL A 112 -2.89 -22.69 8.74
CA VAL A 112 -1.95 -22.29 9.79
C VAL A 112 -2.60 -21.33 10.79
N ILE A 113 -3.01 -20.14 10.36
CA ILE A 113 -3.41 -19.07 11.29
C ILE A 113 -4.70 -19.41 12.04
N VAL A 114 -5.75 -19.86 11.34
CA VAL A 114 -7.03 -20.22 11.97
C VAL A 114 -6.89 -21.39 12.94
N PRO A 115 -6.24 -22.50 12.57
CA PRO A 115 -5.97 -23.59 13.51
C PRO A 115 -5.15 -23.14 14.74
N ALA A 116 -4.15 -22.28 14.55
CA ALA A 116 -3.36 -21.74 15.65
C ALA A 116 -4.20 -20.85 16.58
N ALA A 117 -4.98 -19.92 16.03
CA ALA A 117 -5.88 -19.05 16.80
C ALA A 117 -6.91 -19.87 17.60
N SER A 118 -7.44 -20.93 16.99
CA SER A 118 -8.36 -21.83 17.69
C SER A 118 -7.67 -22.59 18.82
N HIS A 119 -6.42 -23.00 18.62
CA HIS A 119 -5.65 -23.76 19.60
C HIS A 119 -5.20 -22.90 20.80
N TYR A 120 -4.56 -21.75 20.55
CA TYR A 120 -3.92 -20.94 21.59
C TYR A 120 -4.89 -19.93 22.21
N LEU A 121 -5.76 -19.31 21.40
CA LEU A 121 -6.67 -18.27 21.86
C LEU A 121 -8.10 -18.75 22.08
N GLY A 122 -8.41 -20.02 21.76
CA GLY A 122 -9.76 -20.56 21.89
C GLY A 122 -10.78 -19.93 20.94
N VAL A 123 -10.34 -19.29 19.85
CA VAL A 123 -11.20 -18.63 18.87
C VAL A 123 -12.03 -19.69 18.13
N LYS A 124 -13.36 -19.63 18.28
CA LYS A 124 -14.31 -20.57 17.67
C LYS A 124 -14.73 -20.16 16.26
N ASP A 125 -14.93 -18.86 16.05
CA ASP A 125 -15.24 -18.30 14.74
C ASP A 125 -14.09 -17.41 14.27
N ALA A 126 -13.33 -17.94 13.31
CA ALA A 126 -12.22 -17.25 12.68
C ALA A 126 -12.58 -16.76 11.26
N GLY A 127 -13.88 -16.64 10.94
CA GLY A 127 -14.36 -16.08 9.67
C GLY A 127 -13.74 -14.73 9.36
N ILE A 128 -13.57 -13.88 10.38
CA ILE A 128 -12.97 -12.56 10.22
C ILE A 128 -11.52 -12.61 9.70
N LEU A 129 -10.72 -13.61 10.08
CA LEU A 129 -9.35 -13.73 9.58
C LEU A 129 -9.32 -14.00 8.07
N ARG A 130 -10.32 -14.71 7.54
CA ARG A 130 -10.46 -14.99 6.10
C ARG A 130 -10.90 -13.76 5.32
N GLU A 131 -11.59 -12.84 5.97
CA GLU A 131 -12.08 -11.62 5.33
C GLU A 131 -11.01 -10.54 5.24
N ILE A 132 -10.20 -10.38 6.29
CA ILE A 132 -9.20 -9.28 6.36
C ILE A 132 -7.82 -9.65 5.81
N ILE A 133 -7.48 -10.93 5.74
CA ILE A 133 -6.17 -11.39 5.24
C ILE A 133 -6.33 -11.88 3.81
N GLY A 134 -5.67 -11.19 2.87
CA GLY A 134 -5.60 -11.60 1.48
C GLY A 134 -5.15 -10.46 0.57
N VAL A 135 -5.14 -10.73 -0.72
CA VAL A 135 -4.65 -9.85 -1.78
C VAL A 135 -5.76 -9.43 -2.74
N ASP A 136 -6.85 -10.21 -2.86
CA ASP A 136 -7.97 -9.84 -3.72
C ASP A 136 -8.98 -8.92 -3.03
N GLY A 137 -9.60 -8.05 -3.83
CA GLY A 137 -10.60 -7.10 -3.39
C GLY A 137 -10.11 -5.66 -3.44
N GLU A 138 -10.63 -4.85 -2.52
CA GLU A 138 -10.23 -3.45 -2.39
C GLU A 138 -8.77 -3.34 -1.89
N TYR A 139 -8.06 -2.32 -2.36
CA TYR A 139 -6.63 -2.11 -2.07
C TYR A 139 -6.28 -2.08 -0.57
N GLY A 140 -7.22 -1.72 0.31
CA GLY A 140 -7.02 -1.75 1.76
C GLY A 140 -6.68 -3.13 2.33
N LYS A 141 -7.32 -4.19 1.81
CA LYS A 141 -7.03 -5.58 2.22
C LYS A 141 -5.61 -5.97 1.79
N HIS A 142 -5.29 -5.69 0.53
CA HIS A 142 -3.99 -5.95 -0.07
C HIS A 142 -2.85 -5.20 0.66
N TYR A 143 -2.99 -3.90 0.91
CA TYR A 143 -1.96 -3.10 1.58
C TYR A 143 -1.70 -3.56 3.01
N SER A 144 -2.76 -3.92 3.74
CA SER A 144 -2.64 -4.48 5.09
C SER A 144 -1.92 -5.82 5.07
N PHE A 145 -2.24 -6.69 4.12
CA PHE A 145 -1.54 -7.97 3.94
C PHE A 145 -0.04 -7.79 3.68
N LEU A 146 0.36 -6.89 2.78
CA LEU A 146 1.78 -6.63 2.46
C LEU A 146 2.61 -6.16 3.67
N LYS A 147 1.97 -5.56 4.68
CA LYS A 147 2.64 -5.28 5.96
C LYS A 147 2.59 -6.49 6.88
N ALA A 148 1.42 -7.09 7.07
CA ALA A 148 1.19 -8.20 8.00
C ALA A 148 2.03 -9.45 7.67
N ILE A 149 2.28 -9.72 6.40
CA ILE A 149 3.10 -10.85 5.95
C ILE A 149 4.50 -10.81 6.56
N SER A 150 5.06 -9.64 6.86
CA SER A 150 6.37 -9.52 7.51
C SER A 150 6.42 -10.10 8.93
N ALA A 151 5.33 -9.94 9.70
CA ALA A 151 5.22 -10.53 11.03
C ALA A 151 5.03 -12.06 10.96
N ILE A 152 4.21 -12.54 10.02
CA ILE A 152 4.06 -13.98 9.74
C ILE A 152 5.41 -14.58 9.35
N TRP A 153 6.15 -13.92 8.46
CA TRP A 153 7.46 -14.37 7.99
C TRP A 153 8.50 -14.39 9.11
N GLN A 154 8.51 -13.37 9.97
CA GLN A 154 9.41 -13.33 11.12
C GLN A 154 9.20 -14.54 12.03
N VAL A 155 7.95 -14.80 12.41
CA VAL A 155 7.62 -15.85 13.38
C VAL A 155 7.83 -17.26 12.79
N LEU A 156 7.45 -17.46 11.53
CA LEU A 156 7.32 -18.80 10.96
C LEU A 156 8.40 -19.17 9.94
N VAL A 157 9.26 -18.24 9.50
CA VAL A 157 10.25 -18.52 8.45
C VAL A 157 11.64 -18.01 8.80
N ASP A 158 11.77 -16.72 9.12
CA ASP A 158 13.07 -16.12 9.39
C ASP A 158 12.99 -15.09 10.54
N PRO A 159 13.38 -15.45 11.77
CA PRO A 159 13.29 -14.57 12.94
C PRO A 159 14.19 -13.33 12.84
N ARG A 160 15.09 -13.27 11.84
CA ARG A 160 15.96 -12.11 11.61
C ARG A 160 15.23 -10.96 10.92
N ILE A 161 14.02 -11.17 10.39
CA ILE A 161 13.24 -10.09 9.77
C ILE A 161 12.85 -9.06 10.84
N ARG A 162 13.28 -7.81 10.63
CA ARG A 162 13.03 -6.68 11.54
C ARG A 162 12.03 -5.67 10.98
N ALA A 163 11.88 -5.60 9.66
CA ALA A 163 11.06 -4.61 8.99
C ALA A 163 10.63 -5.09 7.60
N THR A 164 9.62 -4.40 7.05
CA THR A 164 9.24 -4.50 5.63
C THR A 164 9.18 -3.12 5.02
N PHE A 165 9.41 -3.02 3.72
CA PHE A 165 9.32 -1.80 2.93
C PHE A 165 8.56 -2.10 1.63
N LYS A 166 7.42 -1.43 1.42
CA LYS A 166 6.58 -1.60 0.21
C LYS A 166 6.97 -0.56 -0.81
N ILE A 167 7.12 -0.99 -2.06
CA ILE A 167 7.25 -0.15 -3.25
C ILE A 167 6.18 -0.56 -4.27
N ASP A 168 5.75 0.35 -5.13
CA ASP A 168 4.96 0.00 -6.31
C ASP A 168 5.86 -0.50 -7.45
N LEU A 169 5.27 -1.23 -8.39
CA LEU A 169 5.99 -1.81 -9.52
C LEU A 169 6.45 -0.77 -10.55
N ASP A 170 5.84 0.41 -10.53
CA ASP A 170 6.22 1.59 -11.34
C ASP A 170 7.19 2.52 -10.59
N GLN A 171 7.73 2.09 -9.44
CA GLN A 171 8.69 2.85 -8.63
C GLN A 171 10.07 2.16 -8.63
N VAL A 172 11.12 2.98 -8.71
CA VAL A 172 12.51 2.49 -8.62
C VAL A 172 13.35 3.39 -7.72
N PHE A 173 14.39 2.81 -7.11
CA PHE A 173 15.42 3.59 -6.40
C PHE A 173 16.42 4.17 -7.40
N PRO A 174 16.49 5.50 -7.58
CA PRO A 174 17.47 6.14 -8.46
C PRO A 174 18.83 6.23 -7.75
N GLN A 175 19.50 5.09 -7.59
CA GLN A 175 20.68 4.95 -6.71
C GLN A 175 21.82 5.93 -7.03
N ARG A 176 22.05 6.22 -8.31
CA ARG A 176 23.13 7.13 -8.74
C ARG A 176 22.83 8.56 -8.33
N GLU A 177 21.61 8.99 -8.55
CA GLU A 177 21.11 10.31 -8.18
C GLU A 177 21.07 10.45 -6.67
N LEU A 178 20.61 9.42 -5.94
CA LEU A 178 20.61 9.38 -4.47
C LEU A 178 22.02 9.63 -3.92
N VAL A 179 23.00 8.83 -4.33
CA VAL A 179 24.38 9.01 -3.86
C VAL A 179 24.95 10.37 -4.28
N ARG A 180 24.64 10.85 -5.50
CA ARG A 180 25.15 12.13 -6.00
C ARG A 180 24.63 13.32 -5.20
N GLU A 181 23.36 13.31 -4.81
CA GLU A 181 22.68 14.49 -4.23
C GLU A 181 22.51 14.41 -2.71
N THR A 182 22.50 13.21 -2.12
CA THR A 182 22.36 13.01 -0.67
C THR A 182 23.61 12.40 -0.02
N GLY A 183 24.53 11.85 -0.82
CA GLY A 183 25.68 11.09 -0.35
C GLY A 183 25.36 9.66 0.08
N LEU A 184 24.09 9.26 0.13
CA LEU A 184 23.62 7.97 0.63
C LEU A 184 22.88 7.18 -0.46
N SER A 185 23.02 5.86 -0.44
CA SER A 185 22.15 4.96 -1.21
C SER A 185 20.80 4.74 -0.53
N ALA A 186 19.86 4.12 -1.23
CA ALA A 186 18.53 3.83 -0.70
C ALA A 186 18.57 3.04 0.62
N LEU A 187 19.36 1.96 0.70
CA LEU A 187 19.45 1.16 1.92
C LEU A 187 20.23 1.87 3.03
N GLU A 188 21.13 2.79 2.71
CA GLU A 188 21.80 3.63 3.71
C GLU A 188 20.81 4.62 4.34
N HIS A 189 19.89 5.20 3.56
CA HIS A 189 18.81 6.03 4.10
C HIS A 189 17.92 5.26 5.11
N LEU A 190 17.66 3.97 4.86
CA LEU A 190 16.91 3.12 5.78
C LEU A 190 17.63 2.80 7.09
N LYS A 191 18.94 3.06 7.20
CA LYS A 191 19.73 2.86 8.43
C LYS A 191 19.66 4.04 9.40
N THR A 192 18.78 5.02 9.16
CA THR A 192 18.61 6.16 10.06
C THR A 192 18.29 5.73 11.49
N GLY A 193 18.93 6.36 12.47
CA GLY A 193 18.66 6.12 13.90
C GLY A 193 17.28 6.62 14.36
N LEU A 194 16.55 7.34 13.50
CA LEU A 194 15.19 7.81 13.80
C LEU A 194 14.12 6.75 13.52
N TRP A 195 14.38 5.73 12.71
CA TRP A 195 13.39 4.69 12.45
C TRP A 195 13.27 3.76 13.66
N GLY A 196 12.12 3.84 14.34
CA GLY A 196 11.87 3.21 15.64
C GLY A 196 12.19 4.09 16.85
N ALA A 197 12.63 5.33 16.64
CA ALA A 197 12.85 6.27 17.74
C ALA A 197 11.54 6.81 18.31
N GLU A 198 11.60 7.36 19.52
CA GLU A 198 10.52 8.16 20.09
C GLU A 198 10.77 9.65 19.86
N GLY A 199 9.69 10.40 19.65
CA GLY A 199 9.72 11.84 19.53
C GLY A 199 8.49 12.52 20.13
N LEU A 200 8.45 13.85 20.05
CA LEU A 200 7.27 14.66 20.36
C LEU A 200 6.71 15.31 19.11
N ASP A 201 5.40 15.18 18.90
CA ASP A 201 4.72 15.87 17.81
C ASP A 201 4.50 17.37 18.11
N HIS A 202 3.88 18.08 17.17
CA HIS A 202 3.64 19.52 17.29
C HIS A 202 2.68 19.90 18.43
N LYS A 203 1.92 18.95 18.98
CA LYS A 203 1.04 19.12 20.16
C LYS A 203 1.75 18.71 21.46
N GLY A 204 3.03 18.30 21.38
CA GLY A 204 3.80 17.80 22.51
C GLY A 204 3.44 16.38 22.93
N GLN A 205 2.72 15.62 22.08
CA GLN A 205 2.37 14.24 22.37
C GLN A 205 3.52 13.30 21.98
N ARG A 206 3.72 12.24 22.78
CA ARG A 206 4.72 11.21 22.48
C ARG A 206 4.31 10.41 21.26
N VAL A 207 5.26 10.23 20.35
CA VAL A 207 5.09 9.42 19.15
C VAL A 207 6.25 8.47 18.95
N GLU A 208 5.96 7.31 18.37
CA GLU A 208 6.94 6.32 17.93
C GLU A 208 7.07 6.47 16.41
N LEU A 209 8.28 6.75 15.94
CA LEU A 209 8.64 6.80 14.53
C LEU A 209 8.86 5.39 13.96
N GLY A 210 7.93 4.47 14.26
CA GLY A 210 8.02 3.05 13.92
C GLY A 210 7.79 2.75 12.44
N MET A 211 7.25 3.71 11.69
CA MET A 211 7.18 3.66 10.24
C MET A 211 8.22 4.59 9.62
N ILE A 212 8.65 4.29 8.39
CA ILE A 212 9.53 5.14 7.58
C ILE A 212 8.88 5.41 6.24
N ALA A 213 9.06 6.62 5.71
CA ALA A 213 8.57 6.96 4.40
C ALA A 213 9.52 7.93 3.70
N GLY A 214 9.57 7.80 2.37
CA GLY A 214 10.32 8.69 1.49
C GLY A 214 9.44 9.75 0.82
N ALA A 215 9.99 10.36 -0.21
CA ALA A 215 9.29 11.19 -1.19
C ALA A 215 9.45 10.60 -2.60
N LEU A 216 8.71 11.16 -3.57
CA LEU A 216 8.74 10.75 -4.96
C LEU A 216 9.15 11.90 -5.88
N VAL A 217 9.86 11.57 -6.95
CA VAL A 217 10.14 12.45 -8.10
C VAL A 217 9.68 11.74 -9.36
N ASN A 218 9.03 12.43 -10.30
CA ASN A 218 8.63 11.78 -11.56
C ASN A 218 9.85 11.50 -12.45
N GLN A 219 9.75 10.49 -13.31
CA GLN A 219 10.81 10.15 -14.28
C GLN A 219 11.30 11.36 -15.09
N LYS A 220 10.36 12.16 -15.60
CA LYS A 220 10.64 13.34 -16.43
C LYS A 220 11.26 14.51 -15.65
N ASP A 221 11.07 14.52 -14.32
CA ASP A 221 11.46 15.64 -13.46
C ASP A 221 12.81 15.37 -12.78
N ILE A 222 13.30 14.13 -12.79
CA ILE A 222 14.55 13.76 -12.10
C ILE A 222 15.79 14.47 -12.65
N GLU A 223 15.77 14.89 -13.92
CA GLU A 223 16.86 15.67 -14.53
C GLU A 223 17.01 17.07 -13.89
N GLN A 224 15.92 17.61 -13.31
CA GLN A 224 15.92 18.87 -12.56
C GLN A 224 16.50 18.70 -11.15
N GLY A 225 16.59 17.46 -10.67
CA GLY A 225 17.09 17.07 -9.35
C GLY A 225 16.11 16.20 -8.58
N LEU A 226 16.61 15.44 -7.60
CA LEU A 226 15.79 14.56 -6.76
C LEU A 226 14.73 15.31 -5.97
N PHE A 227 15.01 16.54 -5.57
CA PHE A 227 14.12 17.37 -4.75
C PHE A 227 13.07 18.13 -5.58
N THR A 228 12.73 17.61 -6.76
CA THR A 228 11.61 18.11 -7.57
C THR A 228 10.34 17.35 -7.20
N PRO A 229 9.31 18.01 -6.64
CA PRO A 229 8.12 17.33 -6.14
C PRO A 229 7.32 16.68 -7.27
N ASP A 230 6.87 15.44 -7.08
CA ASP A 230 6.05 14.69 -8.04
C ASP A 230 4.66 15.32 -8.27
N VAL A 231 4.15 16.03 -7.26
CA VAL A 231 2.91 16.80 -7.33
C VAL A 231 3.23 18.29 -7.34
N SER A 232 3.07 18.92 -8.50
CA SER A 232 3.27 20.36 -8.66
C SER A 232 2.07 21.18 -8.18
N PHE A 233 2.33 22.43 -7.76
CA PHE A 233 1.28 23.39 -7.50
C PHE A 233 0.41 23.60 -8.75
N PRO A 234 -0.92 23.57 -8.61
CA PRO A 234 -1.78 23.72 -9.76
C PRO A 234 -1.90 25.19 -10.18
N SER A 235 -2.37 25.44 -11.41
CA SER A 235 -2.66 26.79 -11.89
C SER A 235 -3.77 27.46 -11.08
N MET A 236 -3.68 28.78 -10.90
CA MET A 236 -4.68 29.58 -10.17
C MET A 236 -6.03 29.77 -10.91
N ASP A 237 -6.22 29.16 -12.08
CA ASP A 237 -7.51 29.16 -12.79
C ASP A 237 -8.45 28.08 -12.22
N ILE A 238 -9.21 28.44 -11.20
CA ILE A 238 -10.16 27.56 -10.50
C ILE A 238 -11.49 27.51 -11.25
N ARG A 239 -11.92 26.31 -11.66
CA ARG A 239 -13.18 26.13 -12.42
C ARG A 239 -14.03 24.97 -11.88
N GLY A 240 -15.35 25.11 -12.00
CA GLY A 240 -16.31 24.05 -11.69
C GLY A 240 -16.27 23.60 -10.23
N ASP A 241 -16.11 22.30 -10.02
CA ASP A 241 -16.03 21.64 -8.70
C ASP A 241 -14.79 22.04 -7.89
N GLN A 242 -13.76 22.62 -8.52
CA GLN A 242 -12.56 23.08 -7.82
C GLN A 242 -12.86 24.21 -6.82
N TRP A 243 -13.95 24.95 -7.00
CA TRP A 243 -14.41 25.97 -6.04
C TRP A 243 -14.85 25.39 -4.70
N VAL A 244 -15.25 24.11 -4.67
CA VAL A 244 -15.76 23.44 -3.47
C VAL A 244 -14.83 22.35 -2.97
N PHE A 245 -13.94 21.86 -3.83
CA PHE A 245 -12.94 20.85 -3.49
C PHE A 245 -11.74 20.92 -4.42
N TYR A 246 -10.56 21.22 -3.88
CA TYR A 246 -9.34 21.36 -4.66
C TYR A 246 -8.17 20.61 -4.03
N SER A 247 -8.21 19.28 -4.08
CA SER A 247 -7.21 18.41 -3.45
C SER A 247 -5.78 18.59 -3.96
N VAL A 248 -5.59 19.03 -5.21
CA VAL A 248 -4.25 19.17 -5.79
C VAL A 248 -3.41 20.20 -5.04
N LEU A 249 -4.02 21.29 -4.57
CA LEU A 249 -3.33 22.34 -3.81
C LEU A 249 -2.75 21.86 -2.46
N PRO A 250 -3.54 21.30 -1.52
CA PRO A 250 -3.00 20.78 -0.28
C PRO A 250 -2.07 19.59 -0.51
N GLN A 251 -2.26 18.82 -1.59
CA GLN A 251 -1.35 17.74 -1.94
C GLN A 251 0.03 18.25 -2.36
N ALA A 252 0.08 19.24 -3.27
CA ALA A 252 1.32 19.88 -3.68
C ALA A 252 2.06 20.52 -2.50
N LEU A 253 1.32 21.22 -1.63
CA LEU A 253 1.88 21.84 -0.42
C LEU A 253 2.53 20.80 0.51
N SER A 254 1.83 19.70 0.80
CA SER A 254 2.40 18.65 1.66
C SER A 254 3.59 17.97 1.00
N THR A 255 3.51 17.66 -0.30
CA THR A 255 4.60 17.00 -1.04
C THR A 255 5.88 17.84 -0.99
N GLU A 256 5.79 19.15 -1.26
CA GLU A 256 6.93 20.06 -1.19
C GLU A 256 7.48 20.16 0.23
N ALA A 257 6.61 20.43 1.22
CA ALA A 257 7.03 20.56 2.62
C ALA A 257 7.69 19.28 3.17
N GLU A 258 7.13 18.12 2.85
CA GLU A 258 7.67 16.83 3.25
C GLU A 258 9.03 16.60 2.60
N MET A 259 9.14 16.71 1.27
CA MET A 259 10.38 16.50 0.52
C MET A 259 11.55 17.38 1.02
N MET A 260 11.24 18.58 1.50
CA MET A 260 12.22 19.53 2.03
C MET A 260 12.49 19.38 3.54
N THR A 261 11.82 18.44 4.22
CA THR A 261 12.03 18.20 5.66
C THR A 261 13.48 17.78 5.93
N ARG A 262 14.07 18.32 7.01
CA ARG A 262 15.41 17.98 7.51
C ARG A 262 15.40 17.81 9.03
N TYR A 263 16.06 16.77 9.50
CA TYR A 263 16.17 16.41 10.93
C TYR A 263 17.56 16.71 11.49
N ASP A 264 18.07 17.90 11.20
CA ASP A 264 19.45 18.33 11.47
C ASP A 264 19.53 19.68 12.21
N SER A 265 18.39 20.16 12.74
CA SER A 265 18.30 21.45 13.42
C SER A 265 17.72 21.30 14.83
N ASP A 266 18.03 22.27 15.69
CA ASP A 266 17.46 22.34 17.05
C ASP A 266 15.93 22.50 17.05
N PHE A 267 15.35 22.94 15.93
CA PHE A 267 13.89 23.09 15.80
C PHE A 267 13.20 21.77 15.44
N LEU A 268 13.86 20.89 14.68
CA LEU A 268 13.33 19.63 14.20
C LEU A 268 14.47 18.60 14.17
N ASP A 269 14.55 17.80 15.23
CA ASP A 269 15.64 16.83 15.48
C ASP A 269 15.16 15.36 15.48
N GLY A 270 13.84 15.15 15.36
CA GLY A 270 13.22 13.84 15.36
C GLY A 270 13.06 13.24 16.76
N LYS A 271 13.44 13.98 17.81
CA LYS A 271 13.40 13.54 19.23
C LYS A 271 12.62 14.53 20.09
N SER A 272 13.13 15.74 20.26
CA SER A 272 12.41 16.80 20.97
C SER A 272 11.26 17.36 20.13
N ARG A 273 11.39 17.31 18.80
CA ARG A 273 10.33 17.68 17.84
C ARG A 273 10.42 16.83 16.58
N CYS A 274 9.30 16.27 16.16
CA CYS A 274 9.17 15.56 14.88
C CYS A 274 7.90 15.95 14.14
N ILE A 275 7.90 15.76 12.80
CA ILE A 275 6.71 16.00 12.01
C ILE A 275 5.67 14.90 12.29
N GLN A 276 4.41 15.29 12.34
CA GLN A 276 3.31 14.37 12.57
C GLN A 276 2.84 13.74 11.25
N ARG A 277 3.71 12.95 10.60
CA ARG A 277 3.35 12.31 9.34
C ARG A 277 2.46 11.09 9.61
N VAL A 278 1.24 11.13 9.07
CA VAL A 278 0.23 10.06 9.15
C VAL A 278 -0.13 9.47 7.79
N HIS A 279 0.32 10.09 6.70
CA HIS A 279 0.10 9.64 5.32
C HIS A 279 1.42 9.57 4.56
N VAL A 280 1.40 8.90 3.41
CA VAL A 280 2.52 8.84 2.45
C VAL A 280 2.01 9.09 1.03
N THR A 281 2.90 9.51 0.14
CA THR A 281 2.62 9.62 -1.29
C THR A 281 3.06 8.33 -1.99
N GLY A 282 2.15 7.71 -2.76
CA GLY A 282 2.46 6.54 -3.59
C GLY A 282 2.80 5.26 -2.81
N GLY A 283 2.29 5.10 -1.59
CA GLY A 283 2.42 3.88 -0.80
C GLY A 283 3.84 3.50 -0.39
N THR A 284 4.85 4.33 -0.64
CA THR A 284 6.23 3.95 -0.44
C THR A 284 6.68 4.12 1.01
N SER A 285 6.55 3.03 1.75
CA SER A 285 6.71 3.07 3.20
C SER A 285 7.21 1.76 3.77
N GLY A 286 7.88 1.85 4.92
CA GLY A 286 8.24 0.72 5.74
C GLY A 286 7.65 0.79 7.14
N ILE A 287 7.61 -0.36 7.81
CA ILE A 287 7.25 -0.50 9.22
C ILE A 287 8.17 -1.53 9.88
N LEU A 288 8.61 -1.25 11.11
CA LEU A 288 9.28 -2.24 11.94
C LEU A 288 8.27 -3.30 12.37
N VAL A 289 8.64 -4.58 12.35
CA VAL A 289 7.75 -5.67 12.76
C VAL A 289 7.30 -5.51 14.22
N GLU A 290 8.18 -4.97 15.07
CA GLU A 290 7.84 -4.64 16.46
C GLU A 290 6.74 -3.57 16.54
N SER A 291 6.91 -2.45 15.84
CA SER A 291 5.90 -1.39 15.76
C SER A 291 4.59 -1.90 15.16
N LEU A 292 4.65 -2.77 14.16
CA LEU A 292 3.49 -3.42 13.55
C LEU A 292 2.73 -4.28 14.56
N ARG A 293 3.41 -5.13 15.35
CA ARG A 293 2.79 -5.99 16.38
C ARG A 293 2.24 -5.18 17.56
N ARG A 294 2.96 -4.13 17.95
CA ARG A 294 2.57 -3.22 19.05
C ARG A 294 1.35 -2.39 18.68
N HIS A 295 1.37 -1.74 17.52
CA HIS A 295 0.34 -0.78 17.10
C HIS A 295 -0.81 -1.39 16.33
N ARG A 296 -0.57 -2.53 15.67
CA ARG A 296 -1.56 -3.27 14.86
C ARG A 296 -2.30 -2.36 13.85
N PRO A 297 -1.60 -1.47 13.12
CA PRO A 297 -2.24 -0.63 12.12
C PRO A 297 -2.74 -1.46 10.94
N PHE A 298 -3.84 -1.01 10.33
CA PHE A 298 -4.44 -1.65 9.17
C PHE A 298 -5.23 -0.64 8.34
N THR A 299 -5.38 -0.93 7.05
CA THR A 299 -6.33 -0.25 6.20
C THR A 299 -7.60 -1.08 6.11
N PRO A 300 -8.79 -0.51 6.41
CA PRO A 300 -10.03 -1.28 6.34
C PRO A 300 -10.31 -1.84 4.95
N THR A 301 -10.93 -3.02 4.87
CA THR A 301 -11.19 -3.74 3.61
C THR A 301 -12.23 -3.06 2.71
N PHE A 302 -12.91 -2.01 3.19
CA PHE A 302 -13.79 -1.18 2.37
C PHE A 302 -13.07 -0.02 1.68
N ILE A 303 -11.78 0.23 1.99
CA ILE A 303 -10.99 1.28 1.34
C ILE A 303 -10.42 0.75 0.03
N GLY A 304 -10.98 1.21 -1.08
CA GLY A 304 -10.57 0.83 -2.43
C GLY A 304 -9.51 1.69 -3.09
N ARG A 305 -9.08 2.78 -2.46
CA ARG A 305 -8.07 3.69 -3.04
C ARG A 305 -7.46 4.55 -1.94
N ALA A 306 -6.18 4.92 -2.12
CA ALA A 306 -5.42 5.70 -1.13
C ALA A 306 -5.34 4.97 0.22
N GLU A 307 -5.15 3.66 0.12
CA GLU A 307 -5.04 2.72 1.23
C GLU A 307 -3.88 3.05 2.16
N ASP A 308 -2.80 3.58 1.60
CA ASP A 308 -1.62 4.09 2.32
C ASP A 308 -1.95 5.30 3.22
N GLN A 309 -2.85 6.17 2.76
CA GLN A 309 -3.34 7.33 3.51
C GLN A 309 -4.36 6.95 4.58
N ALA A 310 -5.02 5.80 4.44
CA ALA A 310 -5.97 5.29 5.42
C ALA A 310 -5.30 4.44 6.52
N TYR A 311 -4.05 3.99 6.31
CA TYR A 311 -3.43 2.97 7.17
C TYR A 311 -3.25 3.40 8.64
N LEU A 312 -2.71 4.61 8.89
CA LEU A 312 -2.48 5.07 10.26
C LEU A 312 -3.73 5.66 10.94
N LEU A 313 -4.83 5.85 10.21
CA LEU A 313 -6.10 6.26 10.83
C LEU A 313 -6.58 5.22 11.84
N SER A 314 -6.30 3.92 11.61
CA SER A 314 -6.78 2.83 12.46
C SER A 314 -6.22 2.85 13.87
N VAL A 315 -5.13 3.57 14.09
CA VAL A 315 -4.44 3.67 15.39
C VAL A 315 -4.64 5.03 16.07
N LEU A 316 -5.36 5.96 15.44
CA LEU A 316 -5.68 7.26 16.04
C LEU A 316 -6.68 7.10 17.18
N GLY A 317 -6.40 7.78 18.31
CA GLY A 317 -7.29 7.84 19.48
C GLY A 317 -7.48 6.53 20.25
N GLN A 318 -6.68 5.49 19.99
CA GLN A 318 -6.78 4.18 20.65
C GLN A 318 -6.24 4.15 22.10
N ASN A 319 -6.25 5.27 22.83
CA ASN A 319 -5.72 5.43 24.20
C ASN A 319 -4.33 4.81 24.40
N ARG A 320 -3.40 5.09 23.47
CA ARG A 320 -2.02 4.64 23.56
C ARG A 320 -1.16 5.73 24.18
N GLU A 321 -0.24 5.34 25.06
CA GLU A 321 0.74 6.25 25.66
C GLU A 321 1.64 6.92 24.60
N ILE A 322 1.85 6.23 23.47
CA ILE A 322 2.67 6.66 22.36
C ILE A 322 1.97 6.40 21.02
N GLY A 323 1.89 7.41 20.15
CA GLY A 323 1.24 7.31 18.84
C GLY A 323 2.19 6.85 17.73
N LEU A 324 1.79 5.91 16.88
CA LEU A 324 2.60 5.51 15.72
C LEU A 324 2.62 6.60 14.63
N ARG A 325 3.80 6.97 14.14
CA ARG A 325 4.01 7.92 13.03
C ARG A 325 5.09 7.44 12.06
N TYR A 326 5.12 8.08 10.90
CA TYR A 326 6.25 7.93 9.96
C TYR A 326 7.39 8.88 10.35
N VAL A 327 8.62 8.38 10.38
CA VAL A 327 9.77 9.24 10.09
C VAL A 327 9.75 9.54 8.59
N HIS A 328 9.68 10.83 8.24
CA HIS A 328 10.02 11.26 6.89
C HIS A 328 11.54 11.24 6.78
N LYS A 329 12.10 10.24 6.07
CA LYS A 329 13.54 10.20 5.89
C LYS A 329 13.93 11.17 4.79
N ASP A 330 14.55 12.28 5.21
CA ASP A 330 15.15 13.26 4.31
C ASP A 330 16.08 12.59 3.30
N GLY A 331 15.92 12.95 2.03
CA GLY A 331 16.68 12.40 0.91
C GLY A 331 16.33 10.97 0.50
N LEU A 332 15.48 10.23 1.22
CA LEU A 332 14.96 8.95 0.74
C LEU A 332 13.92 9.24 -0.36
N ILE A 333 14.37 9.27 -1.60
CA ILE A 333 13.57 9.64 -2.76
C ILE A 333 13.54 8.49 -3.76
N MET A 334 12.35 8.14 -4.24
CA MET A 334 12.19 7.18 -5.34
C MET A 334 11.67 7.85 -6.58
N ARG A 335 12.00 7.26 -7.73
CA ARG A 335 11.53 7.75 -9.02
C ARG A 335 10.23 7.05 -9.39
N HIS A 336 9.23 7.83 -9.78
CA HIS A 336 7.93 7.36 -10.23
C HIS A 336 7.83 7.38 -11.76
N ASP A 337 7.71 6.21 -12.37
CA ASP A 337 7.80 6.02 -13.82
C ASP A 337 6.43 5.73 -14.47
N LYS A 338 5.38 6.48 -14.08
CA LYS A 338 3.98 6.33 -14.56
C LYS A 338 3.81 6.45 -16.08
N GLU A 339 4.62 7.29 -16.72
CA GLU A 339 4.40 7.69 -18.12
C GLU A 339 4.92 6.67 -19.14
N GLY A 340 5.75 5.70 -18.70
CA GLY A 340 6.32 4.66 -19.55
C GLY A 340 5.35 3.52 -19.92
N PHE A 341 4.27 3.32 -19.14
CA PHE A 341 3.38 2.18 -19.25
C PHE A 341 1.99 2.61 -19.78
N ALA A 342 1.91 2.72 -21.12
CA ALA A 342 0.69 2.85 -21.94
C ALA A 342 -0.25 4.07 -21.70
N TRP A 343 -0.03 5.10 -22.52
CA TRP A 343 -0.88 6.29 -22.70
C TRP A 343 -2.38 6.01 -22.99
N GLU A 344 -2.72 4.85 -23.55
CA GLU A 344 -4.11 4.50 -23.92
C GLU A 344 -4.97 4.10 -22.72
N ALA A 345 -4.40 3.49 -21.68
CA ALA A 345 -5.11 3.16 -20.44
C ALA A 345 -5.45 4.44 -19.62
N MET A 346 -4.63 5.49 -19.75
CA MET A 346 -4.77 6.74 -19.01
C MET A 346 -6.07 7.52 -19.32
N ARG A 347 -6.63 7.39 -20.55
CA ARG A 347 -7.87 8.10 -20.94
C ARG A 347 -9.14 7.53 -20.33
N SER A 348 -9.26 6.21 -20.23
CA SER A 348 -10.39 5.58 -19.51
C SER A 348 -10.19 5.63 -17.99
N ALA A 349 -8.94 5.67 -17.53
CA ALA A 349 -8.62 5.81 -16.11
C ALA A 349 -8.94 7.19 -15.52
N SER A 350 -8.97 8.27 -16.32
CA SER A 350 -9.22 9.63 -15.78
C SER A 350 -10.62 9.78 -15.17
N THR A 351 -11.66 9.29 -15.85
CA THR A 351 -13.03 9.29 -15.31
C THR A 351 -13.13 8.39 -14.09
N GLY A 352 -12.48 7.22 -14.12
CA GLY A 352 -12.40 6.30 -12.98
C GLY A 352 -11.75 6.92 -11.75
N LYS A 353 -10.66 7.68 -11.95
CA LYS A 353 -9.95 8.44 -10.91
C LYS A 353 -10.85 9.52 -10.31
N GLU A 354 -11.56 10.29 -11.13
CA GLU A 354 -12.50 11.32 -10.65
C GLU A 354 -13.61 10.72 -9.79
N VAL A 355 -14.26 9.64 -10.24
CA VAL A 355 -15.28 8.95 -9.44
C VAL A 355 -14.67 8.31 -8.19
N GLY A 356 -13.43 7.82 -8.28
CA GLY A 356 -12.65 7.33 -7.15
C GLY A 356 -12.48 8.38 -6.05
N ASP A 357 -12.23 9.64 -6.40
CA ASP A 357 -12.12 10.73 -5.42
C ASP A 357 -13.46 11.05 -4.74
N TYR A 358 -14.60 10.86 -5.43
CA TYR A 358 -15.93 10.96 -4.81
C TYR A 358 -16.16 9.84 -3.80
N VAL A 359 -15.90 8.59 -4.20
CA VAL A 359 -15.98 7.41 -3.32
C VAL A 359 -15.08 7.61 -2.10
N ARG A 360 -13.85 8.05 -2.32
CA ARG A 360 -12.87 8.34 -1.29
C ARG A 360 -13.36 9.38 -0.28
N THR A 361 -13.99 10.46 -0.76
CA THR A 361 -14.57 11.48 0.12
C THR A 361 -15.64 10.89 1.05
N LEU A 362 -16.52 10.03 0.54
CA LEU A 362 -17.54 9.36 1.34
C LEU A 362 -16.91 8.42 2.38
N LEU A 363 -16.03 7.53 1.93
CA LEU A 363 -15.43 6.50 2.78
C LEU A 363 -14.52 7.10 3.86
N PHE A 364 -13.67 8.07 3.54
CA PHE A 364 -12.80 8.72 4.52
C PHE A 364 -13.61 9.52 5.55
N SER A 365 -14.69 10.17 5.12
CA SER A 365 -15.57 10.90 6.03
C SER A 365 -16.28 9.98 7.02
N TYR A 366 -16.72 8.79 6.58
CA TYR A 366 -17.34 7.81 7.49
C TYR A 366 -16.31 7.04 8.30
N TYR A 367 -15.12 6.80 7.75
CA TYR A 367 -14.04 6.19 8.50
C TYR A 367 -13.62 7.10 9.66
N ALA A 368 -13.46 8.41 9.43
CA ALA A 368 -13.19 9.37 10.49
C ALA A 368 -14.27 9.35 11.60
N ARG A 369 -15.54 9.12 11.24
CA ARG A 369 -16.65 8.99 12.21
C ARG A 369 -16.66 7.67 12.98
N ALA A 370 -15.99 6.64 12.46
CA ALA A 370 -15.86 5.33 13.11
C ALA A 370 -14.73 5.30 14.15
N LEU A 371 -13.82 6.28 14.12
CA LEU A 371 -12.71 6.38 15.06
C LEU A 371 -13.18 6.91 16.42
N PRO A 372 -12.42 6.64 17.50
CA PRO A 372 -12.75 7.09 18.86
C PRO A 372 -12.56 8.61 19.10
N LEU A 373 -12.18 9.36 18.06
CA LEU A 373 -11.97 10.82 18.11
C LEU A 373 -13.11 11.55 17.42
N SER A 374 -13.26 12.85 17.69
CA SER A 374 -14.14 13.68 16.87
C SER A 374 -13.61 13.78 15.44
N VAL A 375 -14.49 14.03 14.47
CA VAL A 375 -14.11 14.17 13.05
C VAL A 375 -13.12 15.32 12.87
N GLU A 376 -13.24 16.36 13.70
CA GLU A 376 -12.36 17.53 13.74
C GLU A 376 -10.97 17.14 14.18
N GLU A 377 -10.85 16.41 15.28
CA GLU A 377 -9.56 15.92 15.77
C GLU A 377 -8.91 14.99 14.74
N VAL A 378 -9.67 14.06 14.15
CA VAL A 378 -9.14 13.20 13.07
C VAL A 378 -8.62 14.04 11.93
N LYS A 379 -9.40 15.04 11.46
CA LYS A 379 -9.02 15.93 10.37
C LYS A 379 -7.75 16.73 10.69
N ASP A 380 -7.63 17.25 11.91
CA ASP A 380 -6.42 17.93 12.39
C ASP A 380 -5.18 17.03 12.33
N TYR A 381 -5.33 15.71 12.54
CA TYR A 381 -4.19 14.79 12.44
C TYR A 381 -3.69 14.59 11.01
N ILE A 382 -4.60 14.63 10.03
CA ILE A 382 -4.37 14.15 8.66
C ILE A 382 -4.39 15.29 7.61
N ASP A 383 -4.66 16.52 8.03
CA ASP A 383 -4.55 17.72 7.20
C ASP A 383 -3.08 18.07 6.92
N PRO A 384 -2.78 18.74 5.79
CA PRO A 384 -3.74 19.15 4.75
C PRO A 384 -3.98 18.05 3.70
N PHE A 385 -3.10 17.05 3.62
CA PHE A 385 -3.04 16.12 2.49
C PHE A 385 -4.26 15.20 2.40
N THR A 386 -4.49 14.39 3.45
CA THR A 386 -5.57 13.41 3.48
C THR A 386 -6.87 14.02 4.00
N GLY A 387 -6.77 14.98 4.92
CA GLY A 387 -7.93 15.58 5.57
C GLY A 387 -8.82 16.40 4.65
N CYS A 388 -8.33 16.83 3.46
CA CYS A 388 -9.18 17.41 2.43
C CYS A 388 -10.34 16.48 2.00
N PHE A 389 -10.18 15.15 2.08
CA PHE A 389 -11.22 14.16 1.77
C PHE A 389 -12.19 13.87 2.92
N VAL A 390 -11.99 14.46 4.11
CA VAL A 390 -12.87 14.32 5.27
C VAL A 390 -13.79 15.53 5.39
N SER A 391 -15.09 15.29 5.31
CA SER A 391 -16.15 16.30 5.35
C SER A 391 -17.26 15.95 6.33
N ARG A 392 -17.82 17.00 6.97
CA ARG A 392 -19.04 16.89 7.80
C ARG A 392 -20.30 16.63 6.96
N ILE A 393 -20.30 17.03 5.69
CA ILE A 393 -21.42 16.93 4.76
C ILE A 393 -21.03 16.17 3.48
N PRO A 394 -20.56 14.91 3.59
CA PRO A 394 -19.89 14.20 2.51
C PRO A 394 -20.81 13.97 1.29
N PHE A 395 -22.09 13.65 1.51
CA PHE A 395 -23.05 13.49 0.40
C PHE A 395 -23.26 14.79 -0.37
N THR A 396 -23.54 15.90 0.33
CA THR A 396 -23.72 17.22 -0.29
C THR A 396 -22.49 17.62 -1.10
N LEU A 397 -21.30 17.45 -0.53
CA LEU A 397 -20.05 17.78 -1.21
C LEU A 397 -19.87 16.93 -2.48
N VAL A 398 -20.09 15.62 -2.41
CA VAL A 398 -19.96 14.73 -3.56
C VAL A 398 -20.98 15.05 -4.66
N TYR A 399 -22.25 15.27 -4.32
CA TYR A 399 -23.26 15.66 -5.30
C TYR A 399 -22.94 17.00 -5.96
N LEU A 400 -22.50 17.98 -5.18
CA LEU A 400 -22.14 19.30 -5.70
C LEU A 400 -20.92 19.20 -6.64
N ARG A 401 -19.88 18.45 -6.24
CA ARG A 401 -18.72 18.19 -7.10
C ARG A 401 -19.12 17.51 -8.41
N LEU A 402 -19.93 16.45 -8.34
CA LEU A 402 -20.39 15.72 -9.52
C LEU A 402 -21.19 16.62 -10.46
N ALA A 403 -22.12 17.42 -9.93
CA ALA A 403 -22.94 18.32 -10.72
C ALA A 403 -22.09 19.42 -11.40
N LEU A 404 -21.19 20.07 -10.66
CA LEU A 404 -20.34 21.13 -11.18
C LEU A 404 -19.33 20.60 -12.21
N ARG A 405 -18.69 19.45 -11.95
CA ARG A 405 -17.77 18.80 -12.90
C ARG A 405 -18.50 18.36 -14.17
N GLY A 406 -19.68 17.77 -14.01
CA GLY A 406 -20.53 17.40 -15.14
C GLY A 406 -20.91 18.62 -15.99
N ALA A 407 -21.43 19.68 -15.35
CA ALA A 407 -21.79 20.93 -16.02
C ALA A 407 -20.59 21.55 -16.76
N LEU A 408 -19.41 21.56 -16.14
CA LEU A 408 -18.17 22.03 -16.78
C LEU A 408 -17.84 21.22 -18.04
N TYR A 409 -17.97 19.90 -18.01
CA TYR A 409 -17.76 19.07 -19.21
C TYR A 409 -18.75 19.38 -20.33
N PHE A 410 -20.03 19.63 -20.02
CA PHE A 410 -20.99 20.03 -21.04
C PHE A 410 -20.72 21.43 -21.59
N ALA A 411 -20.37 22.39 -20.72
CA ALA A 411 -20.04 23.76 -21.12
C ALA A 411 -18.79 23.82 -22.03
N ASP A 412 -17.78 22.98 -21.76
CA ASP A 412 -16.58 22.85 -22.58
C ASP A 412 -16.78 21.98 -23.85
N GLY A 413 -18.02 21.60 -24.19
CA GLY A 413 -18.33 20.78 -25.37
C GLY A 413 -17.92 19.30 -25.25
N LYS A 414 -17.44 18.85 -24.09
CA LYS A 414 -16.97 17.48 -23.80
C LYS A 414 -18.12 16.54 -23.42
N ARG A 415 -19.21 16.55 -24.21
CA ARG A 415 -20.46 15.82 -23.94
C ARG A 415 -20.27 14.33 -23.62
N LYS A 416 -19.38 13.63 -24.36
CA LYS A 416 -19.09 12.20 -24.13
C LYS A 416 -18.52 11.95 -22.74
N HIS A 417 -17.54 12.74 -22.31
CA HIS A 417 -16.91 12.63 -20.99
C HIS A 417 -17.91 12.96 -19.87
N GLY A 418 -18.74 14.00 -20.03
CA GLY A 418 -19.79 14.33 -19.07
C GLY A 418 -20.79 13.19 -18.87
N LEU A 419 -21.24 12.54 -19.95
CA LEU A 419 -22.14 11.38 -19.87
C LEU A 419 -21.47 10.16 -19.23
N GLU A 420 -20.20 9.90 -19.54
CA GLU A 420 -19.43 8.80 -18.97
C GLU A 420 -19.25 8.98 -17.46
N LEU A 421 -18.86 10.18 -17.03
CA LEU A 421 -18.75 10.55 -15.62
C LEU A 421 -20.05 10.28 -14.86
N LEU A 422 -21.18 10.80 -15.37
CA LEU A 422 -22.48 10.66 -14.70
C LEU A 422 -22.92 9.19 -14.61
N ARG A 423 -22.73 8.39 -15.67
CA ARG A 423 -23.07 6.96 -15.67
C ARG A 423 -22.22 6.18 -14.68
N MET A 424 -20.91 6.39 -14.70
CA MET A 424 -19.98 5.70 -13.80
C MET A 424 -20.22 6.12 -12.34
N ALA A 425 -20.43 7.42 -12.10
CA ALA A 425 -20.77 7.93 -10.78
C ALA A 425 -22.08 7.34 -10.26
N ALA A 426 -23.14 7.27 -11.06
CA ALA A 426 -24.40 6.65 -10.65
C ALA A 426 -24.23 5.17 -10.28
N ALA A 427 -23.47 4.42 -11.08
CA ALA A 427 -23.22 2.99 -10.84
C ALA A 427 -22.41 2.73 -9.57
N ARG A 428 -21.41 3.57 -9.24
CA ARG A 428 -20.54 3.38 -8.08
C ARG A 428 -21.06 4.04 -6.80
N LEU A 429 -21.57 5.27 -6.91
CA LEU A 429 -22.02 6.04 -5.76
C LEU A 429 -23.40 5.60 -5.28
N GLY A 430 -24.29 5.12 -6.15
CA GLY A 430 -25.63 4.69 -5.76
C GLY A 430 -25.62 3.60 -4.68
N PRO A 431 -24.98 2.43 -4.92
CA PRO A 431 -24.88 1.36 -3.94
C PRO A 431 -24.16 1.80 -2.65
N LEU A 432 -23.05 2.54 -2.80
CA LEU A 432 -22.29 3.04 -1.66
C LEU A 432 -23.11 4.00 -0.79
N MET A 433 -23.82 4.95 -1.40
CA MET A 433 -24.67 5.89 -0.66
C MET A 433 -25.84 5.17 0.01
N ALA A 434 -26.41 4.14 -0.62
CA ALA A 434 -27.46 3.32 0.01
C ALA A 434 -26.93 2.61 1.27
N ASP A 435 -25.74 2.01 1.18
CA ASP A 435 -25.05 1.36 2.31
C ASP A 435 -24.76 2.38 3.44
N LEU A 436 -24.20 3.54 3.10
CA LEU A 436 -23.87 4.60 4.06
C LEU A 436 -25.10 5.32 4.66
N SER A 437 -26.23 5.29 3.95
CA SER A 437 -27.51 5.84 4.44
C SER A 437 -28.14 4.96 5.51
N GLY A 438 -27.73 3.68 5.63
CA GLY A 438 -28.04 2.80 6.75
C GLY A 438 -27.49 3.29 8.10
N GLY A 439 -26.68 4.35 8.10
CA GLY A 439 -26.17 5.06 9.27
C GLY A 439 -24.68 4.80 9.52
N VAL A 440 -24.05 5.68 10.32
CA VAL A 440 -22.62 5.62 10.66
C VAL A 440 -22.21 4.27 11.28
N ARG A 441 -23.16 3.58 11.92
CA ARG A 441 -22.91 2.29 12.59
C ARG A 441 -22.41 1.20 11.64
N VAL A 442 -22.83 1.17 10.38
CA VAL A 442 -22.45 0.09 9.44
C VAL A 442 -20.93 0.02 9.26
N LEU A 443 -20.30 1.16 8.95
CA LEU A 443 -18.85 1.21 8.78
C LEU A 443 -18.10 1.17 10.11
N ALA A 444 -18.67 1.73 11.18
CA ALA A 444 -18.07 1.63 12.51
C ALA A 444 -18.01 0.17 13.01
N ASP A 445 -19.10 -0.58 12.84
CA ASP A 445 -19.19 -2.00 13.21
C ASP A 445 -18.24 -2.84 12.35
N ARG A 446 -18.14 -2.54 11.05
CA ARG A 446 -17.17 -3.18 10.16
C ARG A 446 -15.73 -2.87 10.58
N TYR A 447 -15.39 -1.61 10.83
CA TYR A 447 -14.07 -1.20 11.31
C TYR A 447 -13.71 -1.93 12.61
N GLU A 448 -14.60 -1.92 13.61
CA GLU A 448 -14.36 -2.59 14.89
C GLU A 448 -14.23 -4.10 14.74
N ARG A 449 -14.99 -4.71 13.84
CA ARG A 449 -14.87 -6.14 13.53
C ARG A 449 -13.53 -6.46 12.89
N GLU A 450 -13.08 -5.68 11.92
CA GLU A 450 -11.77 -5.85 11.30
C GLU A 450 -10.63 -5.62 12.29
N ARG A 451 -10.73 -4.60 13.15
CA ARG A 451 -9.77 -4.32 14.24
C ARG A 451 -9.61 -5.53 15.16
N ARG A 452 -10.72 -6.17 15.56
CA ARG A 452 -10.68 -7.41 16.35
C ARG A 452 -9.97 -8.54 15.59
N GLY A 453 -10.21 -8.69 14.29
CA GLY A 453 -9.52 -9.69 13.48
C GLY A 453 -8.01 -9.47 13.43
N TRP A 454 -7.54 -8.23 13.28
CA TRP A 454 -6.12 -7.91 13.35
C TRP A 454 -5.51 -8.20 14.71
N HIS A 455 -6.25 -7.92 15.80
CA HIS A 455 -5.81 -8.32 17.14
C HIS A 455 -5.63 -9.84 17.25
N ILE A 456 -6.63 -10.61 16.83
CA ILE A 456 -6.54 -12.08 16.82
C ILE A 456 -5.31 -12.56 16.05
N LEU A 457 -5.03 -11.99 14.87
CA LEU A 457 -3.84 -12.35 14.09
C LEU A 457 -2.56 -12.14 14.90
N PHE A 458 -2.35 -10.94 15.44
CA PHE A 458 -1.11 -10.61 16.14
C PHE A 458 -0.97 -11.36 17.47
N ASP A 459 -2.06 -11.51 18.23
CA ASP A 459 -2.07 -12.35 19.44
C ASP A 459 -1.71 -13.81 19.10
N THR A 460 -2.22 -14.34 17.98
CA THR A 460 -1.89 -15.70 17.52
C THR A 460 -0.42 -15.83 17.15
N LEU A 461 0.16 -14.79 16.53
CA LEU A 461 1.58 -14.78 16.19
C LEU A 461 2.47 -14.70 17.43
N ASP A 462 2.06 -13.96 18.46
CA ASP A 462 2.75 -13.89 19.75
C ASP A 462 2.81 -15.28 20.41
N GLU A 463 1.69 -16.00 20.46
CA GLU A 463 1.61 -17.37 20.99
C GLU A 463 2.41 -18.38 20.15
N LEU A 464 2.36 -18.26 18.81
CA LEU A 464 3.13 -19.12 17.91
C LEU A 464 4.64 -18.92 18.09
N GLU A 465 5.10 -17.67 18.24
CA GLU A 465 6.51 -17.36 18.47
C GLU A 465 7.01 -17.99 19.77
N GLU A 466 6.23 -17.85 20.85
CA GLU A 466 6.54 -18.44 22.14
C GLU A 466 6.53 -19.98 22.07
N GLY A 467 5.52 -20.56 21.44
CA GLY A 467 5.42 -22.01 21.22
C GLY A 467 6.61 -22.55 20.41
N VAL A 468 7.01 -21.87 19.34
CA VAL A 468 8.20 -22.25 18.55
C VAL A 468 9.47 -22.18 19.39
N ARG A 469 9.63 -21.13 20.22
CA ARG A 469 10.79 -20.94 21.10
C ARG A 469 10.88 -22.05 22.16
N ASN A 470 9.74 -22.47 22.70
CA ASN A 470 9.64 -23.51 23.72
C ASN A 470 9.62 -24.95 23.15
N GLY A 471 9.66 -25.10 21.83
CA GLY A 471 9.62 -26.40 21.17
C GLY A 471 8.26 -27.10 21.25
N ASP A 472 7.16 -26.36 21.37
CA ASP A 472 5.80 -26.91 21.31
C ASP A 472 5.61 -27.67 19.99
N PRO A 473 5.32 -29.00 20.03
CA PRO A 473 5.13 -29.80 18.83
C PRO A 473 4.06 -29.26 17.88
N ARG A 474 3.01 -28.58 18.38
CA ARG A 474 1.98 -27.97 17.53
C ARG A 474 2.50 -26.71 16.83
N ALA A 475 3.18 -25.83 17.55
CA ALA A 475 3.81 -24.64 16.99
C ALA A 475 4.82 -25.00 15.89
N ILE A 476 5.65 -26.03 16.12
CA ILE A 476 6.60 -26.53 15.12
C ILE A 476 5.88 -27.02 13.86
N ARG A 477 4.79 -27.77 13.99
CA ARG A 477 4.00 -28.23 12.83
C ARG A 477 3.40 -27.06 12.04
N PHE A 478 2.90 -26.03 12.74
CA PHE A 478 2.40 -24.83 12.07
C PHE A 478 3.51 -24.10 11.31
N ARG A 479 4.70 -23.98 11.90
CA ARG A 479 5.90 -23.43 11.23
C ARG A 479 6.26 -24.21 9.97
N GLU A 480 6.41 -25.53 10.06
CA GLU A 480 6.75 -26.39 8.91
C GLU A 480 5.73 -26.27 7.76
N LYS A 481 4.46 -26.15 8.12
CA LYS A 481 3.38 -25.97 7.15
C LYS A 481 3.42 -24.60 6.48
N ALA A 482 3.66 -23.54 7.25
CA ALA A 482 3.85 -22.19 6.73
C ALA A 482 5.07 -22.11 5.80
N GLU A 483 6.21 -22.68 6.20
CA GLU A 483 7.39 -22.79 5.35
C GLU A 483 7.10 -23.52 4.05
N THR A 484 6.33 -24.61 4.09
CA THR A 484 5.96 -25.36 2.88
C THR A 484 5.10 -24.52 1.93
N ILE A 485 4.17 -23.73 2.47
CA ILE A 485 3.33 -22.82 1.67
C ILE A 485 4.21 -21.73 1.04
N ILE A 486 5.04 -21.06 1.85
CA ILE A 486 5.90 -19.95 1.41
C ILE A 486 6.96 -20.40 0.40
N ARG A 487 7.62 -21.53 0.61
CA ARG A 487 8.59 -22.09 -0.34
C ARG A 487 7.93 -22.40 -1.68
N LYS A 488 6.68 -22.86 -1.67
CA LYS A 488 5.94 -23.03 -2.91
C LYS A 488 5.77 -21.69 -3.62
N CYS A 489 5.52 -20.58 -2.94
CA CYS A 489 5.38 -19.27 -3.58
C CYS A 489 6.68 -18.72 -4.23
N GLU A 490 7.85 -19.31 -3.96
CA GLU A 490 9.11 -18.85 -4.56
C GLU A 490 9.09 -19.03 -6.08
N ILE A 491 9.37 -17.94 -6.79
CA ILE A 491 9.62 -17.97 -8.23
C ILE A 491 11.11 -18.22 -8.43
N VAL A 492 11.41 -19.34 -9.07
CA VAL A 492 12.77 -19.65 -9.53
C VAL A 492 12.84 -19.25 -11.00
N PRO A 493 13.54 -18.15 -11.36
CA PRO A 493 13.76 -17.82 -12.76
C PRO A 493 14.47 -19.00 -13.42
N VAL A 494 13.92 -19.50 -14.51
CA VAL A 494 14.62 -20.50 -15.32
C VAL A 494 15.89 -19.79 -15.82
N ALA A 495 17.07 -20.30 -15.44
CA ALA A 495 18.29 -19.80 -16.01
C ALA A 495 18.16 -19.99 -17.53
N ALA A 496 18.13 -18.90 -18.29
CA ALA A 496 18.43 -18.99 -19.70
C ALA A 496 19.81 -19.62 -19.77
N ASP A 497 19.89 -20.87 -20.22
CA ASP A 497 21.15 -21.50 -20.61
C ASP A 497 21.80 -20.52 -21.59
N MET A 498 22.82 -19.80 -21.11
CA MET A 498 23.70 -19.02 -21.97
C MET A 498 24.61 -20.03 -22.67
N GLY A 499 24.06 -20.63 -23.73
CA GLY A 499 24.80 -21.37 -24.75
C GLY A 499 25.58 -20.43 -25.66
#